data_AF-A0AAJ6A235-F1
#
_entry.id   AF-A0AAJ6A235-F1
#
_cell.length_a   1.000
_cell.length_b   1.000
_cell.length_c   1.000
_cell.angle_alpha   90.00
_cell.angle_beta   90.00
_cell.angle_gamma   90.00
#
_symmetry.space_group_name_H-M   'P 1'
#
loop_
_entity.id
_entity.type
_entity.pdbx_description
1 polymer ?
#
loop_
_entity_poly.entity_id
_entity_poly.type
_entity_poly.pdbx_seq_one_letter_code
_entity_poly.pdbx_strand_id
1 'polypeptide(L)'
;MAGHSQFKNIMHRKGRQDSVRSKMFSKLAREITVAAKSGLPDPSMNASLRLAIQNAKAQSMPKDNIDRAIKKASGADTENYDAVRYEGYGPGGTAIIVEALTDNRNRTASNVRSIFTKAGGALGETGSVSFSFDHVGEITYKPEVGDADKVMEAAIEAGADDVESDEEGHTIICGFEAMNEVAKALEATLGEAETVKAIWRAQNNVPVDEEKAQSLMKLIDSLEDDDDVQNVYSNFEVSEEILAKLSA
;
A
#
# COMPACT_ATOMS: atom_id res chain seq x y z
N MET A 1 13.04 1.67 11.68
CA MET A 1 13.18 0.57 10.70
C MET A 1 12.07 0.76 9.68
N ALA A 2 12.44 1.20 8.49
CA ALA A 2 11.53 1.77 7.51
C ALA A 2 11.46 0.89 6.26
N GLY A 3 10.76 -0.25 6.34
CA GLY A 3 10.48 -1.07 5.16
C GLY A 3 9.56 -0.37 4.15
N HIS A 4 8.74 0.58 4.61
CA HIS A 4 7.82 1.35 3.76
C HIS A 4 8.44 2.67 3.24
N SER A 5 9.26 3.37 4.03
CA SER A 5 9.86 4.66 3.60
C SER A 5 11.07 4.48 2.67
N GLN A 6 11.88 3.41 2.83
CA GLN A 6 12.95 3.12 1.85
C GLN A 6 12.43 2.85 0.44
N PHE A 7 11.20 2.32 0.29
CA PHE A 7 10.60 2.04 -1.01
C PHE A 7 10.09 3.30 -1.73
N LYS A 8 9.50 4.26 -0.99
CA LYS A 8 8.94 5.50 -1.57
C LYS A 8 10.02 6.38 -2.21
N ASN A 9 11.25 6.38 -1.68
CA ASN A 9 12.29 7.32 -2.10
C ASN A 9 12.96 7.01 -3.45
N ILE A 10 12.68 5.85 -4.08
CA ILE A 10 13.59 5.28 -5.11
C ILE A 10 12.89 4.98 -6.44
N MET A 11 11.56 5.03 -6.50
CA MET A 11 10.79 4.72 -7.71
C MET A 11 10.70 5.88 -8.72
N HIS A 12 11.73 6.71 -8.85
CA HIS A 12 11.83 7.68 -9.96
C HIS A 12 12.32 7.01 -11.25
N ARG A 13 11.45 6.18 -11.85
CA ARG A 13 11.64 5.74 -13.25
C ARG A 13 11.20 6.83 -14.22
N LYS A 14 12.18 7.57 -14.73
CA LYS A 14 12.01 8.55 -15.80
C LYS A 14 11.50 7.83 -17.06
N GLY A 15 10.28 8.13 -17.49
CA GLY A 15 9.76 7.72 -18.82
C GLY A 15 8.48 6.86 -18.88
N ARG A 16 7.86 6.46 -17.76
CA ARG A 16 6.57 5.71 -17.74
C ARG A 16 5.44 6.35 -16.93
N GLN A 17 5.56 7.64 -16.59
CA GLN A 17 4.66 8.29 -15.64
C GLN A 17 3.17 8.15 -16.01
N ASP A 18 2.80 8.27 -17.29
CA ASP A 18 1.38 8.17 -17.69
C ASP A 18 0.81 6.75 -17.58
N SER A 19 1.58 5.72 -17.98
CA SER A 19 1.16 4.33 -17.85
C SER A 19 1.05 3.91 -16.38
N VAL A 20 2.04 4.29 -15.57
CA VAL A 20 2.06 4.07 -14.12
C VAL A 20 0.85 4.76 -13.47
N ARG A 21 0.57 6.00 -13.84
CA ARG A 21 -0.57 6.75 -13.32
C ARG A 21 -1.91 6.13 -13.72
N SER A 22 -2.04 5.67 -14.97
CA SER A 22 -3.23 4.96 -15.45
C SER A 22 -3.47 3.67 -14.66
N LYS A 23 -2.43 2.88 -14.42
CA LYS A 23 -2.51 1.66 -13.60
C LYS A 23 -2.88 1.96 -12.16
N MET A 24 -2.23 2.95 -11.55
CA MET A 24 -2.56 3.42 -10.21
C MET A 24 -4.04 3.82 -10.10
N PHE A 25 -4.57 4.56 -11.09
CA PHE A 25 -5.98 4.92 -11.12
C PHE A 25 -6.90 3.71 -11.29
N SER A 26 -6.51 2.71 -12.08
CA SER A 26 -7.27 1.46 -12.18
C SER A 26 -7.34 0.71 -10.86
N LYS A 27 -6.23 0.65 -10.10
CA LYS A 27 -6.17 0.02 -8.77
C LYS A 27 -7.07 0.75 -7.76
N LEU A 28 -6.90 2.06 -7.64
CA LEU A 28 -7.75 2.91 -6.79
C LEU A 28 -9.24 2.81 -7.15
N ALA A 29 -9.58 2.77 -8.45
CA ALA A 29 -10.97 2.60 -8.88
C ALA A 29 -11.53 1.23 -8.48
N ARG A 30 -10.71 0.17 -8.49
CA ARG A 30 -11.10 -1.15 -8.01
C ARG A 30 -11.34 -1.14 -6.51
N GLU A 31 -10.43 -0.54 -5.73
CA GLU A 31 -10.58 -0.37 -4.28
C GLU A 31 -11.87 0.37 -3.92
N ILE A 32 -12.18 1.49 -4.58
CA ILE A 32 -13.43 2.24 -4.42
C ILE A 32 -14.64 1.36 -4.74
N THR A 33 -14.59 0.59 -5.84
CA THR A 33 -15.69 -0.28 -6.25
C THR A 33 -15.96 -1.37 -5.20
N VAL A 34 -14.90 -1.99 -4.67
CA VAL A 34 -15.01 -3.03 -3.63
C VAL A 34 -15.54 -2.44 -2.33
N ALA A 35 -15.01 -1.29 -1.89
CA ALA A 35 -15.47 -0.62 -0.67
C ALA A 35 -16.94 -0.16 -0.77
N ALA A 36 -17.38 0.32 -1.93
CA ALA A 36 -18.77 0.69 -2.16
C ALA A 36 -19.72 -0.53 -2.19
N LYS A 37 -19.21 -1.71 -2.57
CA LYS A 37 -19.99 -2.96 -2.65
C LYS A 37 -20.08 -3.71 -1.31
N SER A 38 -19.07 -3.59 -0.46
CA SER A 38 -19.06 -4.20 0.88
C SER A 38 -19.92 -3.44 1.90
N GLY A 39 -20.33 -2.21 1.58
CA GLY A 39 -21.20 -1.38 2.41
C GLY A 39 -22.25 -0.64 1.59
N LEU A 40 -22.69 0.52 2.07
CA LEU A 40 -23.53 1.41 1.28
C LEU A 40 -22.67 2.18 0.27
N PRO A 41 -23.13 2.40 -0.98
CA PRO A 41 -22.44 3.24 -1.97
C PRO A 41 -22.60 4.74 -1.68
N ASP A 42 -22.54 5.11 -0.41
CA ASP A 42 -22.61 6.48 0.12
C ASP A 42 -21.42 6.70 1.07
N PRO A 43 -20.44 7.54 0.69
CA PRO A 43 -19.26 7.78 1.51
C PRO A 43 -19.60 8.33 2.90
N SER A 44 -20.73 9.03 3.07
CA SER A 44 -21.14 9.54 4.38
C SER A 44 -21.43 8.40 5.37
N MET A 45 -21.99 7.29 4.87
CA MET A 45 -22.44 6.12 5.64
C MET A 45 -21.48 4.93 5.55
N ASN A 46 -20.37 5.03 4.81
CA ASN A 46 -19.41 3.96 4.59
C ASN A 46 -17.97 4.47 4.79
N ALA A 47 -17.38 4.13 5.94
CA ALA A 47 -16.04 4.57 6.32
C ALA A 47 -14.96 4.09 5.33
N SER A 48 -15.00 2.80 4.94
CA SER A 48 -14.04 2.24 3.98
C SER A 48 -14.11 2.94 2.62
N LEU A 49 -15.32 3.25 2.13
CA LEU A 49 -15.49 3.99 0.89
C LEU A 49 -14.94 5.42 1.00
N ARG A 50 -15.17 6.08 2.13
CA ARG A 50 -14.63 7.42 2.39
C ARG A 50 -13.11 7.45 2.30
N LEU A 51 -12.44 6.50 2.96
CA LEU A 51 -10.98 6.39 2.95
C LEU A 51 -10.44 6.05 1.54
N ALA A 52 -11.09 5.13 0.81
CA ALA A 52 -10.70 4.83 -0.57
C ALA A 52 -10.80 6.06 -1.48
N ILE A 53 -11.84 6.87 -1.32
CA ILE A 53 -12.01 8.13 -2.06
C ILE A 53 -10.94 9.15 -1.68
N GLN A 54 -10.64 9.29 -0.39
CA GLN A 54 -9.59 10.18 0.11
C GLN A 54 -8.22 9.79 -0.46
N ASN A 55 -7.84 8.53 -0.36
CA ASN A 55 -6.60 7.99 -0.94
C ASN A 55 -6.53 8.23 -2.46
N ALA A 56 -7.65 8.10 -3.19
CA ALA A 56 -7.70 8.38 -4.62
C ALA A 56 -7.54 9.87 -4.96
N LYS A 57 -8.13 10.76 -4.15
CA LYS A 57 -7.96 12.22 -4.29
C LYS A 57 -6.52 12.64 -4.00
N ALA A 58 -5.85 12.03 -3.02
CA ALA A 58 -4.44 12.30 -2.73
C ALA A 58 -3.54 12.03 -3.95
N GLN A 59 -3.90 11.04 -4.78
CA GLN A 59 -3.23 10.74 -6.04
C GLN A 59 -3.74 11.58 -7.23
N SER A 60 -4.51 12.63 -6.96
CA SER A 60 -5.11 13.51 -7.97
C SER A 60 -5.96 12.75 -9.00
N MET A 61 -6.71 11.73 -8.57
CA MET A 61 -7.69 11.06 -9.42
C MET A 61 -8.85 12.04 -9.74
N PRO A 62 -9.25 12.19 -11.02
CA PRO A 62 -10.40 13.02 -11.38
C PRO A 62 -11.70 12.55 -10.70
N LYS A 63 -12.50 13.51 -10.23
CA LYS A 63 -13.80 13.23 -9.59
C LYS A 63 -14.71 12.32 -10.42
N ASP A 64 -14.76 12.52 -11.74
CA ASP A 64 -15.58 11.71 -12.64
C ASP A 64 -15.18 10.22 -12.63
N ASN A 65 -13.89 9.91 -12.41
CA ASN A 65 -13.41 8.53 -12.30
C ASN A 65 -13.85 7.90 -10.96
N ILE A 66 -13.78 8.68 -9.88
CA ILE A 66 -14.27 8.27 -8.55
C ILE A 66 -15.77 7.99 -8.61
N ASP A 67 -16.56 8.93 -9.14
CA ASP A 67 -18.01 8.80 -9.27
C ASP A 67 -18.41 7.59 -10.14
N ARG A 68 -17.61 7.31 -11.20
CA ARG A 68 -17.80 6.13 -12.05
C ARG A 68 -17.51 4.82 -11.30
N ALA A 69 -16.44 4.77 -10.49
CA ALA A 69 -16.11 3.61 -9.68
C ALA A 69 -17.21 3.30 -8.64
N ILE A 70 -17.73 4.33 -7.97
CA ILE A 70 -18.85 4.19 -7.02
C ILE A 70 -20.09 3.64 -7.73
N LYS A 71 -20.46 4.24 -8.88
CA LYS A 71 -21.62 3.79 -9.67
C LYS A 71 -21.48 2.35 -10.16
N LYS A 72 -20.25 1.92 -10.49
CA LYS A 72 -19.98 0.55 -10.92
C LYS A 72 -20.37 -0.44 -9.81
N ALA A 73 -20.19 -0.12 -8.54
CA ALA A 73 -20.54 -1.03 -7.44
C ALA A 73 -22.04 -1.40 -7.38
N SER A 74 -22.93 -0.53 -7.87
CA SER A 74 -24.39 -0.73 -7.84
C SER A 74 -24.95 -1.46 -9.07
N GLY A 75 -24.11 -1.81 -10.07
CA GLY A 75 -24.56 -2.48 -11.29
C GLY A 75 -24.75 -4.00 -11.11
N ALA A 76 -25.82 -4.56 -11.69
CA ALA A 76 -26.17 -5.97 -11.56
C ALA A 76 -25.15 -6.94 -12.20
N ASP A 77 -24.39 -6.50 -13.23
CA ASP A 77 -23.38 -7.30 -13.95
C ASP A 77 -21.94 -6.95 -13.52
N THR A 78 -21.75 -6.45 -12.30
CA THR A 78 -20.43 -5.99 -11.87
C THR A 78 -19.56 -7.14 -11.40
N GLU A 79 -18.36 -7.26 -12.00
CA GLU A 79 -17.30 -8.17 -11.57
C GLU A 79 -17.18 -8.18 -10.03
N ASN A 80 -17.24 -9.38 -9.46
CA ASN A 80 -16.96 -9.60 -8.04
C ASN A 80 -15.45 -9.75 -7.91
N TYR A 81 -14.80 -8.81 -7.23
CA TYR A 81 -13.40 -8.95 -6.87
C TYR A 81 -13.29 -9.55 -5.48
N ASP A 82 -12.55 -10.65 -5.39
CA ASP A 82 -12.15 -11.26 -4.14
C ASP A 82 -10.83 -10.64 -3.67
N ALA A 83 -10.75 -10.31 -2.37
CA ALA A 83 -9.49 -9.99 -1.72
C ALA A 83 -8.69 -11.27 -1.48
N VAL A 84 -7.47 -11.33 -2.03
CA VAL A 84 -6.57 -12.48 -1.91
C VAL A 84 -5.20 -11.99 -1.48
N ARG A 85 -4.59 -12.71 -0.53
CA ARG A 85 -3.21 -12.49 -0.11
C ARG A 85 -2.35 -13.66 -0.55
N TYR A 86 -1.23 -13.34 -1.17
CA TYR A 86 -0.16 -14.27 -1.53
C TYR A 86 1.08 -13.96 -0.69
N GLU A 87 1.82 -15.00 -0.33
CA GLU A 87 2.96 -14.93 0.58
C GLU A 87 4.11 -15.72 -0.03
N GLY A 88 5.33 -15.19 0.04
CA GLY A 88 6.49 -15.86 -0.56
C GLY A 88 7.83 -15.23 -0.21
N TYR A 89 8.89 -15.82 -0.74
CA TYR A 89 10.25 -15.36 -0.53
C TYR A 89 10.87 -14.90 -1.85
N GLY A 90 11.48 -13.72 -1.84
CA GLY A 90 12.26 -13.16 -2.94
C GLY A 90 13.76 -13.49 -2.86
N PRO A 91 14.56 -12.92 -3.78
CA PRO A 91 16.02 -13.01 -3.74
C PRO A 91 16.60 -12.63 -2.37
N GLY A 92 17.59 -13.38 -1.88
CA GLY A 92 18.19 -13.13 -0.56
C GLY A 92 17.34 -13.60 0.62
N GLY A 93 16.23 -14.31 0.39
CA GLY A 93 15.36 -14.79 1.46
C GLY A 93 14.47 -13.68 2.03
N THR A 94 14.29 -12.58 1.30
CA THR A 94 13.41 -11.48 1.70
C THR A 94 11.96 -11.95 1.68
N ALA A 95 11.24 -11.72 2.77
CA ALA A 95 9.84 -12.07 2.88
C ALA A 95 8.98 -11.06 2.10
N ILE A 96 7.98 -11.54 1.35
CA ILE A 96 7.12 -10.71 0.50
C ILE A 96 5.65 -11.08 0.71
N ILE A 97 4.82 -10.09 0.97
CA ILE A 97 3.35 -10.17 0.98
C ILE A 97 2.82 -9.44 -0.24
N VAL A 98 1.91 -10.08 -0.98
CA VAL A 98 1.22 -9.49 -2.14
C VAL A 98 -0.28 -9.52 -1.88
N GLU A 99 -0.91 -8.36 -1.85
CA GLU A 99 -2.36 -8.22 -1.75
C GLU A 99 -2.95 -7.97 -3.14
N ALA A 100 -4.01 -8.69 -3.49
CA ALA A 100 -4.67 -8.59 -4.78
C ALA A 100 -6.20 -8.49 -4.61
N LEU A 101 -6.83 -7.80 -5.56
CA LEU A 101 -8.27 -7.77 -5.77
C LEU A 101 -8.55 -8.35 -7.15
N THR A 102 -9.13 -9.55 -7.21
CA THR A 102 -9.23 -10.33 -8.45
C THR A 102 -10.59 -10.98 -8.64
N ASP A 103 -11.05 -11.04 -9.88
CA ASP A 103 -12.24 -11.80 -10.29
C ASP A 103 -11.91 -13.27 -10.65
N ASN A 104 -10.63 -13.64 -10.63
CA ASN A 104 -10.15 -14.97 -10.98
C ASN A 104 -8.89 -15.34 -10.20
N ARG A 105 -9.10 -15.94 -9.03
CA ARG A 105 -8.04 -16.38 -8.10
C ARG A 105 -6.99 -17.28 -8.75
N ASN A 106 -7.39 -18.14 -9.70
CA ASN A 106 -6.48 -19.07 -10.37
C ASN A 106 -5.54 -18.35 -11.34
N ARG A 107 -6.07 -17.40 -12.13
CA ARG A 107 -5.26 -16.56 -13.03
C ARG A 107 -4.23 -15.76 -12.23
N THR A 108 -4.68 -15.05 -11.20
CA THR A 108 -3.80 -14.22 -10.37
C THR A 108 -2.76 -15.05 -9.65
N ALA A 109 -3.12 -16.20 -9.07
CA ALA A 109 -2.15 -17.08 -8.42
C ALA A 109 -1.08 -17.59 -9.39
N SER A 110 -1.46 -17.93 -10.62
CA SER A 110 -0.54 -18.36 -11.68
C SER A 110 0.41 -17.23 -12.10
N ASN A 111 -0.13 -16.01 -12.29
CA ASN A 111 0.65 -14.82 -12.64
C ASN A 111 1.67 -14.50 -11.54
N VAL A 112 1.21 -14.35 -10.29
CA VAL A 112 2.07 -14.05 -9.14
C VAL A 112 3.16 -15.10 -9.01
N ARG A 113 2.82 -16.39 -9.08
CA ARG A 113 3.81 -17.48 -9.04
C ARG A 113 4.85 -17.35 -10.15
N SER A 114 4.42 -17.10 -11.39
CA SER A 114 5.31 -16.90 -12.54
C SER A 114 6.27 -15.74 -12.32
N ILE A 115 5.78 -14.62 -11.76
CA ILE A 115 6.58 -13.44 -11.45
C ILE A 115 7.66 -13.78 -10.40
N PHE A 116 7.30 -14.43 -9.29
CA PHE A 116 8.26 -14.91 -8.28
C PHE A 116 9.34 -15.80 -8.92
N THR A 117 8.92 -16.83 -9.66
CA THR A 117 9.86 -17.81 -10.26
C THR A 117 10.82 -17.15 -11.25
N LYS A 118 10.36 -16.21 -12.08
CA LYS A 118 11.22 -15.51 -13.06
C LYS A 118 12.27 -14.63 -12.40
N ALA A 119 12.01 -14.13 -11.20
CA ALA A 119 12.93 -13.27 -10.46
C ALA A 119 13.79 -14.04 -9.44
N GLY A 120 13.77 -15.38 -9.44
CA GLY A 120 14.55 -16.19 -8.50
C GLY A 120 13.97 -16.29 -7.09
N GLY A 121 12.68 -15.98 -6.92
CA GLY A 121 11.92 -16.20 -5.70
C GLY A 121 10.98 -17.40 -5.80
N ALA A 122 10.24 -17.65 -4.71
CA ALA A 122 9.24 -18.70 -4.62
C ALA A 122 7.98 -18.22 -3.90
N LEU A 123 6.82 -18.51 -4.49
CA LEU A 123 5.54 -18.35 -3.83
C LEU A 123 5.36 -19.47 -2.79
N GLY A 124 5.07 -19.10 -1.56
CA GLY A 124 4.80 -20.00 -0.44
C GLY A 124 3.31 -20.22 -0.20
N GLU A 125 3.01 -20.89 0.91
CA GLU A 125 1.65 -21.04 1.42
C GLU A 125 1.25 -19.81 2.24
N THR A 126 -0.06 -19.58 2.40
CA THR A 126 -0.57 -18.55 3.31
C THR A 126 -0.07 -18.80 4.73
N GLY A 127 0.43 -17.77 5.43
CA GLY A 127 1.08 -17.91 6.73
C GLY A 127 2.60 -18.13 6.68
N SER A 128 3.20 -18.30 5.50
CA SER A 128 4.63 -18.59 5.36
C SER A 128 5.56 -17.44 5.67
N VAL A 129 5.08 -16.18 5.64
CA VAL A 129 5.89 -15.01 5.95
C VAL A 129 5.19 -13.99 6.84
N SER A 130 3.86 -14.02 6.92
CA SER A 130 3.08 -13.02 7.68
C SER A 130 3.45 -12.92 9.16
N PHE A 131 4.09 -13.94 9.76
CA PHE A 131 4.62 -13.84 11.12
C PHE A 131 5.78 -12.83 11.28
N SER A 132 6.43 -12.42 10.18
CA SER A 132 7.51 -11.41 10.15
C SER A 132 6.98 -10.00 9.92
N PHE A 133 5.65 -9.81 9.91
CA PHE A 133 5.00 -8.53 9.66
C PHE A 133 3.88 -8.28 10.67
N ASP A 134 3.71 -7.03 11.05
CA ASP A 134 2.55 -6.54 11.78
C ASP A 134 1.53 -5.95 10.80
N HIS A 135 0.27 -6.36 10.93
CA HIS A 135 -0.83 -5.74 10.18
C HIS A 135 -1.36 -4.54 10.96
N VAL A 136 -1.08 -3.34 10.46
CA VAL A 136 -1.29 -2.07 11.17
C VAL A 136 -1.98 -1.05 10.28
N GLY A 137 -2.60 -0.03 10.89
CA GLY A 137 -3.02 1.18 10.20
C GLY A 137 -1.87 2.17 10.08
N GLU A 138 -1.62 2.67 8.87
CA GLU A 138 -0.72 3.78 8.55
C GLU A 138 -1.55 4.99 8.13
N ILE A 139 -1.33 6.12 8.82
CA ILE A 139 -1.98 7.40 8.54
C ILE A 139 -0.87 8.41 8.23
N THR A 140 -0.91 9.04 7.06
CA THR A 140 0.12 9.99 6.64
C THR A 140 -0.40 11.40 6.55
N TYR A 141 0.42 12.36 6.97
CA TYR A 141 0.19 13.79 6.79
C TYR A 141 1.39 14.45 6.15
N LYS A 142 1.14 15.55 5.43
CA LYS A 142 2.20 16.38 4.88
C LYS A 142 2.82 17.27 5.96
N PRO A 143 4.05 17.80 5.76
CA PRO A 143 4.74 18.64 6.75
C PRO A 143 3.95 19.90 7.14
N GLU A 144 3.04 20.39 6.28
CA GLU A 144 2.33 21.64 6.54
C GLU A 144 1.28 21.56 7.66
N VAL A 145 0.96 20.36 8.15
CA VAL A 145 -0.06 20.21 9.21
C VAL A 145 0.44 20.58 10.60
N GLY A 146 1.76 20.54 10.83
CA GLY A 146 2.35 20.82 12.14
C GLY A 146 3.84 20.49 12.22
N ASP A 147 4.47 20.89 13.31
CA ASP A 147 5.77 20.34 13.68
C ASP A 147 5.62 18.94 14.32
N ALA A 148 6.76 18.26 14.53
CA ALA A 148 6.78 16.91 15.08
C ALA A 148 6.11 16.84 16.48
N ASP A 149 6.29 17.87 17.31
CA ASP A 149 5.72 17.91 18.66
C ASP A 149 4.19 17.99 18.61
N LYS A 150 3.62 18.91 17.81
CA LYS A 150 2.17 19.03 17.63
C LYS A 150 1.55 17.74 17.10
N VAL A 151 2.18 17.10 16.11
CA VAL A 151 1.65 15.88 15.50
C VAL A 151 1.76 14.69 16.46
N MET A 152 2.86 14.58 17.19
CA MET A 152 3.03 13.57 18.23
C MET A 152 1.96 13.69 19.33
N GLU A 153 1.71 14.91 19.83
CA GLU A 153 0.67 15.15 20.84
C GLU A 153 -0.71 14.71 20.34
N ALA A 154 -1.09 15.13 19.13
CA ALA A 154 -2.36 14.75 18.52
C ALA A 154 -2.50 13.23 18.31
N ALA A 155 -1.41 12.55 17.93
CA ALA A 155 -1.39 11.10 17.73
C ALA A 155 -1.54 10.32 19.04
N ILE A 156 -0.88 10.78 20.11
CA ILE A 156 -1.04 10.19 21.45
C ILE A 156 -2.50 10.30 21.90
N GLU A 157 -3.11 11.48 21.76
CA GLU A 157 -4.52 11.71 22.12
C GLU A 157 -5.48 10.86 21.28
N ALA A 158 -5.14 10.63 20.00
CA ALA A 158 -5.92 9.81 19.09
C ALA A 158 -5.76 8.29 19.36
N GLY A 159 -4.79 7.86 20.17
CA GLY A 159 -4.54 6.45 20.46
C GLY A 159 -3.63 5.75 19.44
N ALA A 160 -2.70 6.48 18.82
CA ALA A 160 -1.67 5.89 17.97
C ALA A 160 -0.62 5.12 18.77
N ASP A 161 0.01 4.14 18.13
CA ASP A 161 1.07 3.31 18.70
C ASP A 161 2.47 3.91 18.46
N ASP A 162 2.66 4.60 17.33
CA ASP A 162 3.96 5.13 16.91
C ASP A 162 3.78 6.35 15.99
N VAL A 163 4.75 7.26 15.99
CA VAL A 163 4.78 8.44 15.12
C VAL A 163 6.22 8.69 14.66
N GLU A 164 6.40 8.69 13.35
CA GLU A 164 7.65 9.08 12.70
C GLU A 164 7.41 10.41 11.96
N SER A 165 8.32 11.37 12.09
CA SER A 165 8.25 12.65 11.39
C SER A 165 9.61 12.98 10.79
N ASP A 166 9.60 13.43 9.54
CA ASP A 166 10.78 13.82 8.78
C ASP A 166 10.47 15.04 7.88
N GLU A 167 11.36 15.32 6.93
CA GLU A 167 11.20 16.44 6.00
C GLU A 167 10.07 16.21 4.98
N GLU A 168 9.67 14.96 4.75
CA GLU A 168 8.63 14.57 3.78
C GLU A 168 7.24 14.54 4.42
N GLY A 169 7.14 14.40 5.74
CA GLY A 169 5.89 14.56 6.47
C GLY A 169 5.84 13.77 7.77
N HIS A 170 4.65 13.30 8.11
CA HIS A 170 4.38 12.57 9.33
C HIS A 170 3.70 11.25 9.00
N THR A 171 4.19 10.17 9.62
CA THR A 171 3.64 8.82 9.52
C THR A 171 3.21 8.38 10.92
N ILE A 172 1.93 8.13 11.10
CA ILE A 172 1.33 7.67 12.35
C ILE A 172 0.89 6.22 12.17
N ILE A 173 1.31 5.36 13.09
CA ILE A 173 0.97 3.93 13.11
C ILE A 173 0.02 3.64 14.25
N CYS A 174 -0.97 2.79 14.01
CA CYS A 174 -1.90 2.30 15.03
C CYS A 174 -2.33 0.86 14.73
N GLY A 175 -2.97 0.19 15.70
CA GLY A 175 -3.57 -1.11 15.48
C GLY A 175 -4.57 -1.09 14.31
N PHE A 176 -4.54 -2.12 13.47
CA PHE A 176 -5.41 -2.24 12.28
C PHE A 176 -6.90 -2.00 12.59
N GLU A 177 -7.40 -2.56 13.69
CA GLU A 177 -8.80 -2.42 14.11
C GLU A 177 -9.15 -0.99 14.58
N ALA A 178 -8.16 -0.23 15.06
CA ALA A 178 -8.35 1.14 15.57
C ALA A 178 -8.19 2.20 14.47
N MET A 179 -7.70 1.84 13.29
CA MET A 179 -7.32 2.77 12.22
C MET A 179 -8.39 3.82 11.87
N ASN A 180 -9.66 3.40 11.76
CA ASN A 180 -10.75 4.33 11.43
C ASN A 180 -11.02 5.34 12.56
N GLU A 181 -10.89 4.91 13.81
CA GLU A 181 -11.13 5.75 14.99
C GLU A 181 -9.99 6.75 15.16
N VAL A 182 -8.74 6.29 15.04
CA VAL A 182 -7.53 7.12 15.11
C VAL A 182 -7.53 8.16 13.99
N ALA A 183 -7.80 7.77 12.74
CA ALA A 183 -7.87 8.70 11.61
C ALA A 183 -8.92 9.81 11.84
N LYS A 184 -10.10 9.43 12.33
CA LYS A 184 -11.17 10.39 12.63
C LYS A 184 -10.81 11.33 13.80
N ALA A 185 -10.13 10.83 14.82
CA ALA A 185 -9.67 11.65 15.94
C ALA A 185 -8.63 12.67 15.48
N LEU A 186 -7.65 12.24 14.69
CA LEU A 186 -6.63 13.11 14.09
C LEU A 186 -7.24 14.17 13.17
N GLU A 187 -8.31 13.85 12.45
CA GLU A 187 -8.97 14.81 11.54
C GLU A 187 -9.45 16.07 12.26
N ALA A 188 -9.86 15.95 13.53
CA ALA A 188 -10.34 17.08 14.32
C ALA A 188 -9.23 18.10 14.67
N THR A 189 -7.97 17.67 14.75
CA THR A 189 -6.82 18.49 15.16
C THR A 189 -5.89 18.84 14.00
N LEU A 190 -5.67 17.90 13.07
CA LEU A 190 -4.71 18.02 11.97
C LEU A 190 -5.38 18.21 10.61
N GLY A 191 -6.71 18.02 10.52
CA GLY A 191 -7.44 18.04 9.26
C GLY A 191 -7.43 16.68 8.54
N GLU A 192 -7.98 16.62 7.33
CA GLU A 192 -8.03 15.36 6.55
C GLU A 192 -6.60 14.86 6.26
N ALA A 193 -6.32 13.59 6.63
CA ALA A 193 -5.03 12.95 6.34
C ALA A 193 -4.75 12.89 4.83
N GLU A 194 -3.48 12.80 4.46
CA GLU A 194 -3.12 12.55 3.05
C GLU A 194 -3.50 11.13 2.65
N THR A 195 -3.15 10.14 3.46
CA THR A 195 -3.60 8.75 3.26
C THR A 195 -3.93 8.07 4.58
N VAL A 196 -4.84 7.09 4.50
CA VAL A 196 -5.17 6.16 5.59
C VAL A 196 -5.23 4.77 5.00
N LYS A 197 -4.35 3.87 5.43
CA LYS A 197 -4.17 2.53 4.82
C LYS A 197 -3.91 1.46 5.86
N ALA A 198 -4.44 0.27 5.62
CA ALA A 198 -3.95 -0.93 6.28
C ALA A 198 -2.70 -1.43 5.55
N ILE A 199 -1.62 -1.70 6.28
CA ILE A 199 -0.34 -2.12 5.72
C ILE A 199 0.24 -3.32 6.48
N TRP A 200 1.17 -4.02 5.85
CA TRP A 200 2.01 -5.02 6.50
C TRP A 200 3.39 -4.40 6.79
N ARG A 201 3.61 -3.96 8.03
CA ARG A 201 4.89 -3.38 8.50
C ARG A 201 5.84 -4.51 8.88
N ALA A 202 7.02 -4.58 8.26
CA ALA A 202 8.01 -5.60 8.61
C ALA A 202 8.53 -5.41 10.05
N GLN A 203 8.62 -6.50 10.81
CA GLN A 203 9.16 -6.49 12.17
C GLN A 203 10.69 -6.40 12.19
N ASN A 204 11.33 -6.95 11.16
CA ASN A 204 12.78 -6.94 10.99
C ASN A 204 13.12 -6.86 9.50
N ASN A 205 14.25 -6.21 9.22
CA ASN A 205 14.76 -6.07 7.87
C ASN A 205 15.76 -7.17 7.51
N VAL A 206 15.90 -7.45 6.21
CA VAL A 206 16.85 -8.41 5.62
C VAL A 206 17.77 -7.65 4.67
N PRO A 207 19.04 -7.43 5.04
CA PRO A 207 20.01 -6.79 4.16
C PRO A 207 20.25 -7.60 2.88
N VAL A 208 20.26 -6.92 1.74
CA VAL A 208 20.58 -7.54 0.44
C VAL A 208 21.76 -6.85 -0.24
N ASP A 209 22.56 -7.63 -0.95
CA ASP A 209 23.64 -7.11 -1.81
C ASP A 209 23.07 -6.52 -3.12
N GLU A 210 23.94 -5.88 -3.91
CA GLU A 210 23.55 -5.19 -5.14
C GLU A 210 22.86 -6.11 -6.17
N GLU A 211 23.37 -7.33 -6.35
CA GLU A 211 22.81 -8.29 -7.31
C GLU A 211 21.39 -8.73 -6.90
N LYS A 212 21.20 -9.04 -5.61
CA LYS A 212 19.89 -9.39 -5.06
C LYS A 212 18.94 -8.21 -5.07
N ALA A 213 19.41 -7.01 -4.74
CA ALA A 213 18.61 -5.78 -4.79
C ALA A 213 18.06 -5.53 -6.20
N GLN A 214 18.88 -5.66 -7.24
CA GLN A 214 18.41 -5.54 -8.64
C GLN A 214 17.33 -6.55 -9.00
N SER A 215 17.51 -7.80 -8.59
CA SER A 215 16.56 -8.89 -8.86
C SER A 215 15.25 -8.68 -8.10
N LEU A 216 15.35 -8.22 -6.86
CA LEU A 216 14.21 -7.92 -6.00
C LEU A 216 13.41 -6.70 -6.49
N MET A 217 14.08 -5.64 -6.93
CA MET A 217 13.39 -4.49 -7.54
C MET A 217 12.58 -4.93 -8.76
N LYS A 218 13.19 -5.73 -9.67
CA LYS A 218 12.47 -6.29 -10.82
C LYS A 218 11.28 -7.17 -10.42
N LEU A 219 11.42 -7.95 -9.34
CA LEU A 219 10.33 -8.75 -8.78
C LEU A 219 9.17 -7.86 -8.35
N ILE A 220 9.44 -6.88 -7.49
CA ILE A 220 8.41 -5.97 -6.95
C ILE A 220 7.76 -5.19 -8.06
N ASP A 221 8.54 -4.62 -8.99
CA ASP A 221 7.99 -3.92 -10.15
C ASP A 221 7.06 -4.79 -10.99
N SER A 222 7.43 -6.06 -11.21
CA SER A 222 6.62 -6.97 -12.01
C SER A 222 5.33 -7.35 -11.30
N LEU A 223 5.36 -7.45 -9.96
CA LEU A 223 4.16 -7.64 -9.13
C LEU A 223 3.27 -6.39 -9.17
N GLU A 224 3.85 -5.21 -9.02
CA GLU A 224 3.11 -3.93 -9.10
C GLU A 224 2.56 -3.65 -10.49
N ASP A 225 3.18 -4.19 -11.54
CA ASP A 225 2.71 -4.06 -12.91
C ASP A 225 1.51 -4.98 -13.23
N ASP A 226 1.27 -6.02 -12.42
CA ASP A 226 0.10 -6.90 -12.54
C ASP A 226 -1.18 -6.16 -12.13
N ASP A 227 -2.22 -6.29 -12.97
CA ASP A 227 -3.45 -5.52 -12.83
C ASP A 227 -4.27 -5.94 -11.61
N ASP A 228 -4.14 -7.17 -11.10
CA ASP A 228 -4.91 -7.65 -9.94
C ASP A 228 -4.24 -7.23 -8.61
N VAL A 229 -2.92 -7.06 -8.60
CA VAL A 229 -2.13 -6.70 -7.42
C VAL A 229 -2.43 -5.27 -6.97
N GLN A 230 -2.82 -5.11 -5.71
CA GLN A 230 -3.02 -3.81 -5.06
C GLN A 230 -1.76 -3.31 -4.38
N ASN A 231 -1.18 -4.13 -3.50
CA ASN A 231 -0.03 -3.75 -2.67
C ASN A 231 1.01 -4.88 -2.65
N VAL A 232 2.28 -4.48 -2.53
CA VAL A 232 3.41 -5.39 -2.33
C VAL A 232 4.19 -4.89 -1.13
N TYR A 233 4.36 -5.74 -0.13
CA TYR A 233 5.14 -5.45 1.08
C TYR A 233 6.32 -6.40 1.13
N SER A 234 7.48 -5.90 1.54
CA SER A 234 8.68 -6.72 1.70
C SER A 234 9.54 -6.19 2.84
N ASN A 235 10.37 -7.06 3.41
CA ASN A 235 11.23 -6.73 4.52
C ASN A 235 12.70 -6.56 4.13
N PHE A 236 13.00 -6.31 2.86
CA PHE A 236 14.37 -6.11 2.42
C PHE A 236 14.94 -4.77 2.91
N GLU A 237 16.26 -4.69 3.00
CA GLU A 237 17.00 -3.47 3.24
C GLU A 237 18.18 -3.37 2.29
N VAL A 238 18.29 -2.24 1.61
CA VAL A 238 19.39 -1.94 0.69
C VAL A 238 20.15 -0.75 1.25
N SER A 239 21.48 -0.81 1.25
CA SER A 239 22.29 0.32 1.69
C SER A 239 22.18 1.50 0.72
N GLU A 240 22.31 2.73 1.22
CA GLU A 240 22.30 3.95 0.40
C GLU A 240 23.32 3.91 -0.74
N GLU A 241 24.49 3.29 -0.51
CA GLU A 241 25.51 3.12 -1.55
C GLU A 241 25.02 2.27 -2.73
N ILE A 242 24.36 1.14 -2.43
CA ILE A 242 23.79 0.27 -3.46
C ILE A 242 22.63 1.01 -4.14
N LEU A 243 21.77 1.68 -3.37
CA LEU A 243 20.65 2.44 -3.91
C LEU A 243 21.10 3.51 -4.92
N ALA A 244 22.13 4.28 -4.59
CA ALA A 244 22.70 5.27 -5.47
C ALA A 244 23.15 4.67 -6.82
N LYS A 245 23.79 3.49 -6.79
CA LYS A 245 24.21 2.76 -8.01
C LYS A 245 23.03 2.28 -8.85
N LEU A 246 21.93 1.86 -8.22
CA LEU A 246 20.74 1.36 -8.92
C LEU A 246 19.86 2.48 -9.50
N SER A 247 20.00 3.70 -8.96
CA SER A 247 19.28 4.90 -9.42
C SER A 247 19.99 5.69 -10.52
N ALA A 248 21.28 5.40 -10.78
CA ALA A 248 22.12 6.05 -11.78
C ALA A 248 21.88 5.51 -13.21
#